data_AF-A0A969T821-F1
#
_entry.id   AF-A0A969T821-F1
#
_cell.length_a   1.000
_cell.length_b   1.000
_cell.length_c   1.000
_cell.angle_alpha   90.00
_cell.angle_beta   90.00
_cell.angle_gamma   90.00
#
_symmetry.space_group_name_H-M   'P 1'
#
loop_
_entity.id
_entity.type
_entity.pdbx_description
1 polymer ?
#
loop_
_entity_poly.entity_id
_entity_poly.type
_entity_poly.pdbx_seq_one_letter_code
_entity_poly.pdbx_strand_id
1 'polypeptide(L)'
;MLDIIINWAFPFTFLMLNKIAKNPKALLFTASLLLIGHWIDMYLQIMPGTTGVNTVGFIEIGSFLGFAGAFMFFVSRTLSKAAIIPENHPYLAESIKHKLH
;
A
#
# COMPACT_ATOMS: atom_id res chain seq x y z
N MET A 1 2.16 4.90 20.54
CA MET A 1 0.70 4.74 20.72
C MET A 1 -0.09 5.31 19.54
N LEU A 2 0.26 6.49 19.03
CA LEU A 2 -0.36 7.06 17.83
C LEU A 2 -0.18 6.18 16.57
N ASP A 3 0.96 5.51 16.43
CA ASP A 3 1.29 4.69 15.25
C ASP A 3 0.38 3.47 15.11
N ILE A 4 0.03 2.82 16.23
CA ILE A 4 -0.93 1.70 16.27
C ILE A 4 -2.32 2.17 15.81
N ILE A 5 -2.71 3.38 16.18
CA ILE A 5 -4.03 3.91 15.81
C ILE A 5 -4.06 4.22 14.30
N ILE A 6 -3.01 4.84 13.77
CA ILE A 6 -2.95 5.28 12.36
C ILE A 6 -2.71 4.10 11.41
N ASN A 7 -1.78 3.21 11.73
CA ASN A 7 -1.38 2.12 10.82
C ASN A 7 -2.20 0.84 11.00
N TRP A 8 -2.87 0.65 12.14
CA TRP A 8 -3.63 -0.57 12.41
C TRP A 8 -5.11 -0.30 12.67
N ALA A 9 -5.47 0.55 13.63
CA ALA A 9 -6.87 0.70 14.02
C ALA A 9 -7.73 1.41 12.94
N PHE A 10 -7.22 2.49 12.35
CA PHE A 10 -7.91 3.27 11.32
C PHE A 10 -8.22 2.45 10.05
N PRO A 11 -7.24 1.85 9.36
CA PRO A 11 -7.50 1.06 8.16
C PRO A 11 -8.36 -0.16 8.45
N PHE A 12 -8.16 -0.83 9.59
CA PHE A 12 -8.92 -2.01 9.96
C PHE A 12 -10.41 -1.66 10.18
N THR A 13 -10.70 -0.62 10.95
CA THR A 13 -12.09 -0.19 11.19
C THR A 13 -12.74 0.41 9.96
N PHE A 14 -11.99 1.15 9.15
CA PHE A 14 -12.50 1.76 7.92
C PHE A 14 -12.82 0.72 6.84
N LEU A 15 -12.00 -0.32 6.71
CA LEU A 15 -12.22 -1.42 5.75
C LEU A 15 -13.21 -2.49 6.26
N MET A 16 -13.46 -2.58 7.57
CA MET A 16 -14.49 -3.49 8.11
C MET A 16 -15.91 -3.10 7.63
N LEU A 17 -16.11 -1.85 7.23
CA LEU A 17 -17.36 -1.41 6.61
C LEU A 17 -17.48 -2.01 5.21
N ASN A 18 -18.34 -3.03 5.07
CA ASN A 18 -18.58 -3.77 3.82
C ASN A 18 -18.84 -2.87 2.59
N LYS A 19 -19.50 -1.72 2.79
CA LYS A 19 -19.79 -0.74 1.73
C LYS A 19 -18.55 0.00 1.22
N ILE A 20 -17.55 0.18 2.10
CA ILE A 20 -16.27 0.84 1.80
C ILE A 20 -15.31 -0.17 1.18
N ALA A 21 -15.24 -1.39 1.72
CA ALA A 21 -14.40 -2.47 1.20
C ALA A 21 -14.74 -2.82 -0.27
N LYS A 22 -16.02 -2.76 -0.64
CA LYS A 22 -16.48 -3.02 -2.02
C LYS A 22 -16.26 -1.83 -2.96
N ASN A 23 -15.92 -0.63 -2.45
CA ASN A 23 -15.71 0.56 -3.29
C ASN A 23 -14.22 0.73 -3.64
N PRO A 24 -13.82 0.56 -4.91
CA PRO A 24 -12.42 0.62 -5.32
C PRO A 24 -11.76 1.97 -5.03
N LYS A 25 -12.51 3.08 -5.08
CA LYS A 25 -11.98 4.42 -4.77
C LYS A 25 -11.62 4.56 -3.29
N ALA A 26 -12.47 4.02 -2.41
CA ALA A 26 -12.24 4.08 -0.98
C ALA A 26 -11.13 3.13 -0.53
N LEU A 27 -11.03 1.95 -1.17
CA LEU A 27 -9.92 1.03 -0.99
C LEU A 27 -8.59 1.66 -1.39
N LEU A 28 -8.54 2.31 -2.56
CA LEU A 28 -7.33 2.99 -3.05
C LEU A 28 -6.92 4.14 -2.13
N PHE A 29 -7.88 4.94 -1.64
CA PHE A 29 -7.60 6.00 -0.65
C PHE A 29 -6.99 5.43 0.64
N THR A 30 -7.57 4.36 1.17
CA THR A 30 -7.11 3.72 2.41
C THR A 30 -5.71 3.11 2.24
N ALA A 31 -5.46 2.44 1.12
CA ALA A 31 -4.16 1.87 0.79
C ALA A 31 -3.07 2.93 0.66
N SER A 32 -3.37 4.06 0.01
CA SER A 32 -2.43 5.19 -0.09
C SER A 32 -2.10 5.79 1.28
N LEU A 33 -3.11 5.96 2.14
CA LEU A 33 -2.91 6.47 3.50
C LEU A 33 -2.05 5.51 4.33
N LEU A 34 -2.31 4.20 4.22
CA LEU A 34 -1.54 3.14 4.87
C LEU A 34 -0.05 3.18 4.48
N LEU A 35 0.25 3.34 3.20
CA LEU A 35 1.63 3.41 2.72
C LEU A 35 2.38 4.59 3.35
N ILE A 36 1.74 5.77 3.43
CA ILE A 36 2.34 6.95 4.04
C ILE A 36 2.52 6.75 5.55
N GLY A 37 1.50 6.22 6.23
CA GLY A 37 1.57 5.95 7.67
C GLY A 37 2.68 4.94 8.01
N HIS A 38 2.87 3.91 7.19
CA HIS A 38 3.91 2.92 7.39
C HIS A 38 5.32 3.50 7.15
N TRP A 39 5.45 4.41 6.18
CA TRP A 39 6.69 5.14 5.98
C TRP A 39 7.06 6.01 7.19
N ILE A 40 6.08 6.73 7.76
CA ILE A 40 6.29 7.55 8.97
C ILE A 40 6.66 6.69 10.17
N ASP A 41 6.00 5.54 10.36
CA ASP A 41 6.31 4.60 11.44
C ASP A 41 7.75 4.06 11.32
N MET A 42 8.16 3.66 10.11
CA MET A 42 9.53 3.24 9.85
C MET A 42 10.54 4.37 10.12
N TYR A 43 10.20 5.61 9.75
CA TYR A 43 11.03 6.78 10.03
C TYR A 43 11.18 7.03 11.54
N LEU A 44 10.08 6.98 12.30
CA LEU A 44 10.07 7.20 13.75
C LEU A 44 10.76 6.08 14.53
N GLN A 45 10.84 4.86 13.99
CA GLN A 45 11.59 3.75 14.60
C GLN A 45 13.09 3.85 14.32
N ILE A 46 13.50 4.31 13.13
CA ILE A 46 14.90 4.36 12.72
C ILE A 46 15.60 5.61 13.28
N MET A 47 14.99 6.79 13.14
CA MET A 47 15.60 8.07 13.53
C MET A 47 16.12 8.16 14.97
N PRO A 48 15.38 7.74 16.02
CA PRO A 48 15.89 7.84 17.40
C PRO A 48 17.14 6.98 17.63
N GLY A 49 17.39 5.97 16.78
CA GLY A 49 18.59 5.14 16.84
C GLY A 49 19.82 5.75 16.17
N THR A 50 19.67 6.70 15.26
CA THR A 50 20.76 7.24 14.42
C THR A 50 21.12 8.69 14.75
N THR A 51 20.12 9.53 15.01
CA THR A 51 20.29 10.96 15.22
C THR A 51 19.25 11.37 16.25
N GLY A 52 19.65 11.80 17.44
CA GLY A 52 18.73 12.25 18.50
C GLY A 52 17.87 13.48 18.16
N VAL A 53 17.77 13.86 16.88
CA VAL A 53 17.02 14.97 16.31
C VAL A 53 16.09 14.42 15.22
N ASN A 54 14.78 14.59 15.40
CA ASN A 54 13.77 14.13 14.45
C ASN A 54 13.52 15.19 13.38
N THR A 55 14.47 15.41 12.47
CA THR A 55 14.30 16.37 11.36
C THR A 55 14.20 15.61 10.05
N VAL A 56 13.05 15.69 9.38
CA VAL A 56 12.86 15.08 8.05
C VAL A 56 13.63 15.93 7.06
N GLY A 57 14.76 15.42 6.58
CA GLY A 57 15.57 16.08 5.56
C GLY A 57 15.09 15.78 4.14
N PHE A 58 15.73 16.46 3.19
CA PHE A 58 15.48 16.25 1.77
C PHE A 58 15.91 14.86 1.29
N ILE A 59 16.93 14.29 1.93
CA ILE A 59 17.49 12.98 1.56
C ILE A 59 16.51 11.86 1.91
N GLU A 60 15.80 11.95 3.02
CA GLU A 60 14.85 10.94 3.48
C GLU A 60 13.64 10.87 2.55
N ILE A 61 13.08 12.03 2.18
CA ILE A 61 11.98 12.12 1.22
C ILE A 61 12.45 11.70 -0.17
N GLY A 62 13.62 12.18 -0.61
CA GLY A 62 14.20 11.85 -1.92
C GLY A 62 14.49 10.37 -2.08
N SER A 63 15.01 9.73 -1.03
CA SER A 63 15.28 8.29 -1.02
C SER A 63 13.98 7.50 -1.09
N PHE A 64 12.97 7.87 -0.29
CA PHE A 64 11.67 7.21 -0.34
C PHE A 64 11.01 7.30 -1.72
N LEU A 65 10.93 8.50 -2.30
CA LEU A 65 10.36 8.70 -3.64
C LEU A 65 11.20 8.02 -4.72
N GLY A 66 12.53 8.01 -4.60
CA GLY A 66 13.43 7.33 -5.52
C GLY A 66 13.20 5.82 -5.56
N PHE A 67 13.15 5.17 -4.41
CA PHE A 67 12.86 3.74 -4.32
C PHE A 67 11.42 3.40 -4.72
N ALA A 68 10.43 4.22 -4.32
CA ALA A 68 9.04 4.03 -4.72
C ALA A 68 8.86 4.14 -6.24
N GLY A 69 9.50 5.13 -6.87
CA GLY A 69 9.50 5.31 -8.32
C GLY A 69 10.18 4.15 -9.06
N ALA A 70 11.34 3.71 -8.57
CA ALA A 70 12.03 2.55 -9.13
C ALA A 70 11.16 1.28 -9.03
N PHE A 71 10.55 1.03 -7.86
CA PHE A 71 9.63 -0.08 -7.66
C PHE A 71 8.45 -0.04 -8.64
N MET A 72 7.76 1.11 -8.74
CA MET A 72 6.66 1.28 -9.69
C MET A 72 7.11 1.05 -11.15
N PHE A 73 8.30 1.51 -11.52
CA PHE A 73 8.84 1.28 -12.86
C PHE A 73 9.10 -0.22 -13.14
N PHE A 74 9.75 -0.93 -12.20
CA PHE A 74 10.02 -2.36 -12.36
C PHE A 74 8.75 -3.20 -12.38
N VAL A 75 7.79 -2.91 -11.50
CA VAL A 75 6.49 -3.59 -11.44
C VAL A 75 5.73 -3.36 -12.75
N SER A 76 5.62 -2.12 -13.21
CA SER A 76 4.93 -1.79 -14.46
C SER A 76 5.57 -2.48 -15.67
N ARG A 77 6.91 -2.50 -15.73
CA ARG A 77 7.65 -3.18 -16.79
C ARG A 77 7.46 -4.70 -16.75
N THR A 78 7.32 -5.29 -15.57
CA THR A 78 7.10 -6.74 -15.41
C THR A 78 5.66 -7.11 -15.76
N LEU A 79 4.68 -6.34 -15.28
CA LEU A 79 3.26 -6.52 -15.63
C LEU A 79 3.04 -6.37 -17.13
N SER A 80 3.72 -5.45 -17.81
CA SER A 80 3.62 -5.28 -19.27
C SER A 80 4.13 -6.49 -20.07
N LYS A 81 4.96 -7.36 -19.47
CA LYS A 81 5.50 -8.56 -20.14
C LYS A 81 4.68 -9.82 -19.86
N ALA A 82 3.86 -9.81 -18.81
CA ALA A 82 3.06 -10.96 -18.39
C ALA A 82 1.62 -10.82 -18.87
N ALA A 83 0.96 -11.95 -19.18
CA ALA A 83 -0.47 -11.96 -19.43
C ALA A 83 -1.22 -11.63 -18.13
N ILE A 84 -2.00 -10.54 -18.14
CA ILE A 84 -2.79 -10.08 -16.97
C ILE A 84 -3.87 -11.10 -16.59
N ILE A 85 -4.40 -11.83 -17.57
CA ILE A 85 -5.38 -12.89 -17.36
C ILE A 85 -4.71 -14.23 -17.70
N PRO A 86 -4.58 -15.16 -16.75
CA PRO A 86 -4.02 -16.47 -17.03
C PRO A 86 -5.04 -17.34 -17.78
N GLU A 87 -4.79 -17.59 -19.06
CA GLU A 87 -5.75 -18.29 -19.94
C GLU A 87 -5.97 -19.77 -19.58
N ASN A 88 -4.97 -20.44 -18.99
CA ASN A 88 -5.01 -21.89 -18.74
C ASN A 88 -5.30 -22.26 -17.26
N HIS A 89 -5.93 -21.36 -16.50
CA HIS A 89 -6.23 -21.63 -15.09
C HIS A 89 -7.57 -22.38 -14.92
N PRO A 90 -7.61 -23.55 -14.25
CA PRO A 90 -8.81 -24.39 -14.12
C PRO A 90 -10.05 -23.66 -13.57
N TYR A 91 -9.85 -22.67 -12.70
CA TYR A 91 -10.93 -21.90 -12.06
C TYR A 91 -11.27 -20.58 -12.77
N LEU A 92 -10.70 -20.28 -13.94
CA LEU A 92 -10.91 -19.00 -14.64
C LEU A 92 -12.40 -18.77 -14.97
N ALA A 93 -13.08 -19.80 -15.45
CA ALA A 93 -14.51 -19.74 -15.78
C ALA A 93 -15.41 -19.51 -14.56
N GLU A 94 -14.96 -19.94 -13.37
CA GLU A 94 -15.66 -19.74 -12.11
C GLU A 94 -15.45 -18.32 -11.58
N SER A 95 -14.22 -17.78 -11.67
CA SER A 95 -13.91 -16.40 -11.27
C SER A 95 -14.66 -15.34 -12.08
N ILE A 96 -14.86 -15.56 -13.39
CA ILE A 96 -15.63 -14.63 -14.25
C ILE A 96 -17.12 -14.63 -13.89
N LYS A 97 -17.66 -15.78 -13.46
CA LYS A 97 -19.06 -15.92 -13.07
C LYS A 97 -19.33 -15.51 -11.62
N HIS A 98 -18.29 -15.31 -10.82
CA HIS A 98 -18.39 -14.88 -9.43
C HIS A 98 -18.85 -13.42 -9.34
N LYS A 99 -20.18 -13.22 -9.27
CA LYS A 99 -20.77 -11.94 -8.86
C LYS A 99 -20.82 -11.91 -7.34
N LEU A 100 -20.07 -10.99 -6.74
CA LEU A 100 -20.20 -10.63 -5.33
C LEU A 100 -21.64 -10.13 -5.08
N HIS A 101 -22.48 -10.99 -4.46
CA HIS A 101 -23.73 -10.56 -3.83
C HIS A 101 -23.42 -9.64 -2.63
#